data_AF-A0A831SH78-F1
#
_entry.id   AF-A0A831SH78-F1
#
_cell.length_a   1.000
_cell.length_b   1.000
_cell.length_c   1.000
_cell.angle_alpha   90.00
_cell.angle_beta   90.00
_cell.angle_gamma   90.00
#
_symmetry.space_group_name_H-M   'P 1'
#
loop_
_entity.id
_entity.type
_entity.pdbx_description
1 polymer ?
#
loop_
_entity_poly.entity_id
_entity_poly.type
_entity_poly.pdbx_seq_one_letter_code
_entity_poly.pdbx_strand_id
1 'polypeptide(L)'
;LLTKVQKLKDKKNAIILAHNYQLPEIQDVADFVGDSLDLAQKATKTSADYVIFCGVNFMAESAKILNPDKVVIHPDLNSRCPMADMVDVESLSWLQKDHPDAVTVAYVNTTADVKAVADVCCTSSNAVKVIKSLDAKEIIFIPDKNLGLYVKRFIKEKEIILWPGMCPTHHNNIKKDDILRLKKEHPEAEIMVHPECQPEVIDIADYVFSTNGMVKHVAQSKSREFIVGTEEGLCYRLKRENPDKEFYSLPNSICHDMKKITIDKVIKSLETLEPKLELPPNVIKKAKKPLTRMMEIGRGD
;
A
#
# COMPACT_ATOMS: atom_id res chain seq x y z
N LEU A 1 24.06 -11.72 -9.17
CA LEU A 1 22.59 -11.69 -8.96
C LEU A 1 21.86 -10.86 -10.01
N LEU A 2 22.05 -9.53 -10.04
CA LEU A 2 21.39 -8.61 -10.99
C LEU A 2 21.44 -9.07 -12.45
N THR A 3 22.61 -9.47 -12.96
CA THR A 3 22.77 -9.99 -14.33
C THR A 3 21.95 -11.24 -14.61
N LYS A 4 21.76 -12.14 -13.61
CA LYS A 4 20.93 -13.34 -13.78
C LYS A 4 19.46 -12.95 -13.91
N VAL A 5 18.99 -12.08 -13.02
CA VAL A 5 17.59 -11.63 -13.01
C VAL A 5 17.26 -10.86 -14.29
N GLN A 6 18.14 -9.97 -14.74
CA GLN A 6 17.93 -9.22 -15.98
C GLN A 6 17.83 -10.15 -17.20
N LYS A 7 18.74 -11.12 -17.33
CA LYS A 7 18.67 -12.13 -18.42
C LYS A 7 17.36 -12.91 -18.42
N LEU A 8 16.82 -13.24 -17.24
CA LEU A 8 15.54 -13.94 -17.12
C LEU A 8 14.37 -13.04 -17.51
N LYS A 9 14.35 -11.78 -17.06
CA LYS A 9 13.34 -10.79 -17.44
C LYS A 9 13.28 -10.61 -18.96
N ASP A 10 14.44 -10.38 -19.59
CA ASP A 10 14.54 -10.17 -21.04
C ASP A 10 14.07 -11.41 -21.81
N LYS A 11 14.53 -12.61 -21.40
CA LYS A 11 14.16 -13.88 -22.04
C LYS A 11 12.66 -14.15 -21.99
N LYS A 12 11.98 -13.70 -20.92
CA LYS A 12 10.56 -13.98 -20.67
C LYS A 12 9.65 -12.82 -21.05
N ASN A 13 10.18 -11.67 -21.46
CA ASN A 13 9.43 -10.42 -21.56
C ASN A 13 8.63 -10.14 -20.27
N ALA A 14 9.33 -10.17 -19.13
CA ALA A 14 8.75 -10.00 -17.81
C ALA A 14 9.26 -8.73 -17.12
N ILE A 15 8.40 -8.10 -16.32
CA ILE A 15 8.79 -7.01 -15.41
C ILE A 15 8.57 -7.42 -13.95
N ILE A 16 9.36 -6.82 -13.05
CA ILE A 16 9.22 -6.93 -11.62
C ILE A 16 8.70 -5.60 -11.07
N LEU A 17 7.54 -5.65 -10.44
CA LEU A 17 6.95 -4.53 -9.68
C LEU A 17 7.12 -4.81 -8.19
N ALA A 18 7.77 -3.92 -7.44
CA ALA A 18 8.04 -4.12 -6.02
C ALA A 18 7.43 -3.02 -5.15
N HIS A 19 6.85 -3.42 -4.02
CA HIS A 19 6.42 -2.48 -2.99
C HIS A 19 7.62 -1.89 -2.24
N ASN A 20 7.49 -0.66 -1.74
CA ASN A 20 8.48 0.04 -0.92
C ASN A 20 8.96 -0.73 0.33
N TYR A 21 8.18 -1.71 0.79
CA TYR A 21 8.48 -2.52 1.98
C TYR A 21 9.21 -3.82 1.64
N GLN A 22 9.56 -4.05 0.38
CA GLN A 22 10.29 -5.25 -0.02
C GLN A 22 11.73 -5.23 0.50
N LEU A 23 12.35 -6.40 0.57
CA LEU A 23 13.76 -6.53 0.93
C LEU A 23 14.67 -5.75 -0.05
N PRO A 24 15.82 -5.22 0.40
CA PRO A 24 16.75 -4.47 -0.44
C PRO A 24 17.06 -5.13 -1.79
N GLU A 25 17.39 -6.42 -1.77
CA GLU A 25 17.73 -7.19 -2.97
C GLU A 25 16.57 -7.36 -3.96
N ILE A 26 15.32 -7.26 -3.47
CA ILE A 26 14.11 -7.24 -4.32
C ILE A 26 13.93 -5.86 -4.92
N GLN A 27 14.11 -4.79 -4.11
CA GLN A 27 14.05 -3.41 -4.59
C GLN A 27 15.13 -3.09 -5.63
N ASP A 28 16.27 -3.78 -5.59
CA ASP A 28 17.38 -3.57 -6.52
C ASP A 28 17.18 -4.24 -7.88
N VAL A 29 16.43 -5.35 -7.94
CA VAL A 29 16.15 -6.06 -9.19
C VAL A 29 14.85 -5.61 -9.87
N ALA A 30 14.03 -4.85 -9.14
CA ALA A 30 12.73 -4.37 -9.61
C ALA A 30 12.86 -3.37 -10.75
N ASP A 31 11.97 -3.47 -11.75
CA ASP A 31 11.84 -2.46 -12.82
C ASP A 31 11.14 -1.20 -12.31
N PHE A 32 10.30 -1.35 -11.29
CA PHE A 32 9.65 -0.24 -10.62
C PHE A 32 9.42 -0.55 -9.14
N VAL A 33 9.73 0.44 -8.29
CA VAL A 33 9.47 0.41 -6.85
C VAL A 33 8.50 1.54 -6.49
N GLY A 34 7.44 1.24 -5.74
CA GLY A 34 6.44 2.24 -5.38
C GLY A 34 5.43 1.82 -4.33
N ASP A 35 4.48 2.71 -4.07
CA ASP A 35 3.30 2.43 -3.25
C ASP A 35 2.19 1.73 -4.06
N SER A 36 1.10 1.34 -3.41
CA SER A 36 0.02 0.58 -4.06
C SER A 36 -0.61 1.29 -5.25
N LEU A 37 -0.75 2.62 -5.22
CA LEU A 37 -1.35 3.37 -6.31
C LEU A 37 -0.42 3.42 -7.53
N ASP A 38 0.86 3.72 -7.30
CA ASP A 38 1.84 3.79 -8.38
C ASP A 38 2.05 2.42 -9.03
N LEU A 39 2.09 1.34 -8.24
CA LEU A 39 2.20 -0.03 -8.76
C LEU A 39 0.96 -0.42 -9.59
N ALA A 40 -0.24 -0.07 -9.14
CA ALA A 40 -1.47 -0.29 -9.90
C ALA A 40 -1.44 0.43 -11.26
N GLN A 41 -0.99 1.69 -11.29
CA GLN A 41 -0.84 2.46 -12.52
C GLN A 41 0.28 1.93 -13.44
N LYS A 42 1.37 1.42 -12.88
CA LYS A 42 2.47 0.85 -13.68
C LYS A 42 2.08 -0.49 -14.29
N ALA A 43 1.31 -1.31 -13.58
CA ALA A 43 0.79 -2.56 -14.10
C ALA A 43 -0.06 -2.34 -15.37
N THR A 44 -0.82 -1.24 -15.46
CA THR A 44 -1.65 -0.91 -16.64
C THR A 44 -0.90 -0.32 -17.82
N LYS A 45 0.32 0.17 -17.61
CA LYS A 45 1.11 0.86 -18.64
C LYS A 45 2.22 0.00 -19.27
N THR A 46 2.48 -1.18 -18.72
CA THR A 46 3.54 -2.06 -19.22
C THR A 46 3.14 -2.78 -20.51
N SER A 47 4.10 -3.03 -21.40
CA SER A 47 3.96 -3.91 -22.58
C SER A 47 4.44 -5.35 -22.33
N ALA A 48 4.96 -5.65 -21.13
CA ALA A 48 5.43 -6.99 -20.78
C ALA A 48 4.29 -8.01 -20.68
N ASP A 49 4.59 -9.26 -21.03
CA ASP A 49 3.64 -10.38 -20.99
C ASP A 49 3.41 -10.86 -19.55
N TYR A 50 4.46 -10.82 -18.73
CA TYR A 50 4.45 -11.27 -17.34
C TYR A 50 4.78 -10.15 -16.38
N VAL A 51 3.99 -10.07 -15.29
CA VAL A 51 4.23 -9.16 -14.18
C VAL A 51 4.54 -9.99 -12.94
N ILE A 52 5.80 -9.98 -12.50
CA ILE A 52 6.19 -10.54 -11.21
C ILE A 52 5.90 -9.47 -10.15
N PHE A 53 4.86 -9.70 -9.34
CA PHE A 53 4.41 -8.73 -8.36
C PHE A 53 5.00 -9.05 -6.98
N CYS A 54 5.97 -8.25 -6.55
CA CYS A 54 6.65 -8.36 -5.25
C CYS A 54 5.97 -7.45 -4.23
N GLY A 55 4.87 -7.97 -3.67
CA GLY A 55 4.07 -7.34 -2.62
C GLY A 55 3.25 -8.42 -1.93
N VAL A 56 2.23 -8.00 -1.19
CA VAL A 56 1.22 -8.91 -0.61
C VAL A 56 0.08 -9.17 -1.60
N ASN A 57 -0.66 -10.24 -1.37
CA ASN A 57 -1.67 -10.81 -2.27
C ASN A 57 -2.63 -9.77 -2.89
N PHE A 58 -3.26 -8.92 -2.08
CA PHE A 58 -4.26 -7.97 -2.58
C PHE A 58 -3.70 -6.97 -3.61
N MET A 59 -2.39 -6.69 -3.55
CA MET A 59 -1.73 -5.78 -4.49
C MET A 59 -1.57 -6.44 -5.86
N ALA A 60 -1.15 -7.70 -5.88
CA ALA A 60 -1.09 -8.49 -7.11
C ALA A 60 -2.50 -8.75 -7.67
N GLU A 61 -3.49 -9.00 -6.80
CA GLU A 61 -4.90 -9.09 -7.19
C GLU A 61 -5.37 -7.81 -7.88
N SER A 62 -5.03 -6.64 -7.32
CA SER A 62 -5.35 -5.35 -7.92
C SER A 62 -4.68 -5.19 -9.30
N ALA A 63 -3.42 -5.64 -9.45
CA ALA A 63 -2.75 -5.65 -10.74
C ALA A 63 -3.45 -6.55 -11.77
N LYS A 64 -3.91 -7.76 -11.36
CA LYS A 64 -4.66 -8.69 -12.22
C LYS A 64 -6.05 -8.17 -12.56
N ILE A 65 -6.75 -7.56 -11.62
CA ILE A 65 -8.07 -6.95 -11.84
C ILE A 65 -7.98 -5.83 -12.89
N LEU A 66 -6.96 -4.99 -12.79
CA LEU A 66 -6.74 -3.88 -13.72
C LEU A 66 -6.22 -4.36 -15.09
N ASN A 67 -5.58 -5.53 -15.14
CA ASN A 67 -4.97 -6.12 -16.32
C ASN A 67 -5.38 -7.59 -16.51
N PRO A 68 -6.66 -7.86 -16.83
CA PRO A 68 -7.19 -9.23 -16.85
C PRO A 68 -6.47 -10.15 -17.84
N ASP A 69 -5.98 -9.60 -18.95
CA ASP A 69 -5.31 -10.37 -20.00
C ASP A 69 -3.83 -10.64 -19.71
N LYS A 70 -3.22 -9.93 -18.75
CA LYS A 70 -1.82 -10.14 -18.37
C LYS A 70 -1.69 -11.31 -17.40
N VAL A 71 -0.54 -11.98 -17.48
CA VAL A 71 -0.17 -13.01 -16.50
C VAL A 71 0.53 -12.33 -15.33
N VAL A 72 -0.15 -12.28 -14.18
CA VAL A 72 0.41 -11.79 -12.93
C VAL A 72 0.92 -12.99 -12.13
N ILE A 73 2.16 -12.94 -11.68
CA ILE A 73 2.80 -13.98 -10.88
C ILE A 73 3.13 -13.41 -9.52
N HIS A 74 2.72 -14.13 -8.47
CA HIS A 74 2.95 -13.73 -7.08
C HIS A 74 3.97 -14.69 -6.43
N PRO A 75 5.22 -14.28 -6.17
CA PRO A 75 6.28 -15.22 -5.75
C PRO A 75 5.98 -16.05 -4.48
N ASP A 76 5.10 -15.56 -3.60
CA ASP A 76 4.60 -16.32 -2.46
C ASP A 76 3.11 -16.05 -2.18
N LEU A 77 2.24 -17.02 -2.45
CA LEU A 77 0.79 -16.90 -2.20
C LEU A 77 0.42 -16.76 -0.71
N ASN A 78 1.34 -17.08 0.20
CA ASN A 78 1.14 -16.90 1.65
C ASN A 78 1.53 -15.50 2.15
N SER A 79 2.07 -14.64 1.28
CA SER A 79 2.29 -13.22 1.59
C SER A 79 0.96 -12.49 1.52
N ARG A 80 0.30 -12.38 2.67
CA ARG A 80 -1.03 -11.77 2.80
C ARG A 80 -0.97 -10.51 3.65
N CYS A 81 -2.01 -9.71 3.65
CA CYS A 81 -2.10 -8.59 4.58
C CYS A 81 -3.09 -8.94 5.71
N PRO A 82 -2.63 -9.08 6.96
CA PRO A 82 -3.52 -9.39 8.08
C PRO A 82 -4.67 -8.39 8.22
N MET A 83 -4.42 -7.11 7.95
CA MET A 83 -5.44 -6.06 7.97
C MET A 83 -6.48 -6.21 6.84
N ALA A 84 -6.05 -6.64 5.63
CA ALA A 84 -6.98 -6.90 4.54
C ALA A 84 -7.90 -8.08 4.84
N ASP A 85 -7.40 -9.05 5.63
CA ASP A 85 -8.15 -10.21 6.10
C ASP A 85 -9.07 -9.88 7.32
N MET A 86 -9.05 -8.64 7.85
CA MET A 86 -9.95 -8.20 8.94
C MET A 86 -11.36 -7.81 8.45
N VAL A 87 -11.59 -7.81 7.14
CA VAL A 87 -12.92 -7.53 6.55
C VAL A 87 -13.24 -8.59 5.51
N ASP A 88 -14.46 -9.11 5.58
CA ASP A 88 -15.01 -10.07 4.63
C ASP A 88 -16.35 -9.57 4.07
N VAL A 89 -16.82 -10.20 2.99
CA VAL A 89 -18.05 -9.79 2.29
C VAL A 89 -19.30 -9.98 3.15
N GLU A 90 -19.36 -11.03 3.96
CA GLU A 90 -20.53 -11.33 4.79
C GLU A 90 -20.69 -10.27 5.88
N SER A 91 -19.65 -10.04 6.66
CA SER A 91 -19.64 -9.06 7.74
C SER A 91 -19.83 -7.63 7.22
N LEU A 92 -19.22 -7.29 6.07
CA LEU A 92 -19.45 -6.00 5.41
C LEU A 92 -20.91 -5.84 4.96
N SER A 93 -21.55 -6.91 4.48
CA SER A 93 -22.94 -6.86 4.03
C SER A 93 -23.92 -6.54 5.16
N TRP A 94 -23.61 -6.93 6.40
CA TRP A 94 -24.42 -6.57 7.56
C TRP A 94 -24.35 -5.06 7.81
N LEU A 95 -23.15 -4.49 7.81
CA LEU A 95 -22.96 -3.06 7.98
C LEU A 95 -23.60 -2.25 6.84
N GLN A 96 -23.50 -2.72 5.60
CA GLN A 96 -24.16 -2.10 4.45
C GLN A 96 -25.70 -2.15 4.54
N LYS A 97 -26.28 -3.17 5.19
CA LYS A 97 -27.73 -3.25 5.42
C LYS A 97 -28.19 -2.31 6.53
N ASP A 98 -27.37 -2.13 7.56
CA ASP A 98 -27.65 -1.18 8.65
C ASP A 98 -27.55 0.27 8.17
N HIS A 99 -26.77 0.52 7.11
CA HIS A 99 -26.55 1.84 6.51
C HIS A 99 -26.79 1.80 4.98
N PRO A 100 -28.04 1.64 4.51
CA PRO A 100 -28.35 1.37 3.10
C PRO A 100 -28.05 2.55 2.15
N ASP A 101 -27.97 3.77 2.68
CA ASP A 101 -27.64 4.99 1.93
C ASP A 101 -26.14 5.30 1.94
N ALA A 102 -25.33 4.55 2.68
CA ALA A 102 -23.90 4.79 2.80
C ALA A 102 -23.14 4.28 1.58
N VAL A 103 -22.18 5.08 1.12
CA VAL A 103 -21.23 4.66 0.09
C VAL A 103 -20.05 3.95 0.75
N THR A 104 -19.72 2.75 0.27
CA THR A 104 -18.60 1.96 0.77
C THR A 104 -17.30 2.36 0.06
N VAL A 105 -16.38 2.95 0.81
CA VAL A 105 -15.03 3.32 0.39
C VAL A 105 -14.04 2.28 0.92
N ALA A 106 -13.50 1.48 0.02
CA ALA A 106 -12.54 0.44 0.35
C ALA A 106 -11.10 0.92 0.18
N TYR A 107 -10.31 0.95 1.25
CA TYR A 107 -8.86 1.03 1.11
C TYR A 107 -8.37 -0.16 0.27
N VAL A 108 -7.37 0.05 -0.61
CA VAL A 108 -6.84 -1.01 -1.47
C VAL A 108 -6.36 -2.24 -0.71
N ASN A 109 -6.04 -2.08 0.59
CA ASN A 109 -5.71 -3.15 1.53
C ASN A 109 -6.97 -3.93 1.94
N THR A 110 -7.63 -4.53 0.97
CA THR A 110 -8.85 -5.38 1.05
C THR A 110 -8.73 -6.50 0.04
N THR A 111 -9.44 -7.62 0.21
CA THR A 111 -9.43 -8.69 -0.80
C THR A 111 -10.13 -8.29 -2.11
N ALA A 112 -9.86 -8.99 -3.21
CA ALA A 112 -10.59 -8.81 -4.46
C ALA A 112 -12.12 -8.92 -4.30
N ASP A 113 -12.60 -9.84 -3.46
CA ASP A 113 -14.03 -10.05 -3.21
C ASP A 113 -14.66 -8.86 -2.47
N VAL A 114 -13.96 -8.30 -1.48
CA VAL A 114 -14.41 -7.08 -0.78
C VAL A 114 -14.43 -5.88 -1.73
N LYS A 115 -13.42 -5.75 -2.60
CA LYS A 115 -13.45 -4.72 -3.67
C LYS A 115 -14.64 -4.91 -4.61
N ALA A 116 -15.07 -6.14 -4.88
CA ALA A 116 -16.19 -6.40 -5.79
C ALA A 116 -17.56 -5.96 -5.25
N VAL A 117 -17.66 -5.66 -3.95
CA VAL A 117 -18.88 -5.16 -3.29
C VAL A 117 -18.71 -3.74 -2.74
N ALA A 118 -17.60 -3.06 -3.04
CA ALA A 118 -17.35 -1.67 -2.69
C ALA A 118 -17.71 -0.72 -3.84
N ASP A 119 -18.06 0.52 -3.52
CA ASP A 119 -18.43 1.54 -4.50
C ASP A 119 -17.23 2.24 -5.13
N VAL A 120 -16.18 2.47 -4.33
CA VAL A 120 -14.93 3.10 -4.77
C VAL A 120 -13.76 2.64 -3.92
N CYS A 121 -12.59 2.51 -4.52
CA CYS A 121 -11.36 2.25 -3.78
C CYS A 121 -10.64 3.55 -3.41
N CYS A 122 -9.75 3.49 -2.42
CA CYS A 122 -8.79 4.55 -2.14
C CYS A 122 -7.43 3.98 -1.71
N THR A 123 -6.43 4.84 -1.65
CA THR A 123 -5.12 4.58 -1.03
C THR A 123 -4.86 5.59 0.09
N SER A 124 -3.83 5.37 0.92
CA SER A 124 -3.38 6.38 1.89
C SER A 124 -3.00 7.72 1.23
N SER A 125 -2.61 7.69 -0.05
CA SER A 125 -2.28 8.87 -0.85
C SER A 125 -3.48 9.64 -1.41
N ASN A 126 -4.69 9.10 -1.38
CA ASN A 126 -5.85 9.80 -1.95
C ASN A 126 -7.17 9.63 -1.21
N ALA A 127 -7.22 8.93 -0.07
CA ALA A 127 -8.45 8.69 0.70
C ALA A 127 -9.26 9.97 0.98
N VAL A 128 -8.60 11.05 1.41
CA VAL A 128 -9.26 12.35 1.64
C VAL A 128 -9.89 12.88 0.36
N LYS A 129 -9.15 12.84 -0.76
CA LYS A 129 -9.62 13.34 -2.06
C LYS A 129 -10.76 12.50 -2.62
N VAL A 130 -10.66 11.17 -2.49
CA VAL A 130 -11.71 10.23 -2.90
C VAL A 130 -13.00 10.55 -2.14
N ILE A 131 -12.96 10.63 -0.81
CA ILE A 131 -14.16 10.83 -0.01
C ILE A 131 -14.76 12.22 -0.25
N LYS A 132 -13.94 13.27 -0.40
CA LYS A 132 -14.42 14.62 -0.78
C LYS A 132 -15.13 14.65 -2.14
N SER A 133 -14.75 13.78 -3.07
CA SER A 133 -15.36 13.72 -4.42
C SER A 133 -16.72 13.02 -4.47
N LEU A 134 -17.17 12.40 -3.37
CA LEU A 134 -18.44 11.68 -3.31
C LEU A 134 -19.54 12.64 -2.85
N ASP A 135 -20.74 12.54 -3.44
CA ASP A 135 -21.91 13.32 -2.98
C ASP A 135 -22.57 12.73 -1.73
N ALA A 136 -22.22 11.49 -1.38
CA ALA A 136 -22.80 10.77 -0.25
C ALA A 136 -22.55 11.47 1.10
N LYS A 137 -23.59 11.51 1.95
CA LYS A 137 -23.50 12.04 3.32
C LYS A 137 -22.89 11.04 4.29
N GLU A 138 -23.11 9.76 4.05
CA GLU A 138 -22.65 8.66 4.90
C GLU A 138 -21.67 7.78 4.12
N ILE A 139 -20.57 7.41 4.77
CA ILE A 139 -19.46 6.66 4.18
C ILE A 139 -19.11 5.49 5.11
N ILE A 140 -19.17 4.27 4.59
CA ILE A 140 -18.54 3.12 5.24
C ILE A 140 -17.08 3.07 4.78
N PHE A 141 -16.13 3.22 5.70
CA PHE A 141 -14.70 3.20 5.41
C PHE A 141 -14.04 1.93 5.96
N ILE A 142 -13.42 1.16 5.06
CA ILE A 142 -12.84 -0.16 5.39
C ILE A 142 -11.39 -0.32 4.90
N PRO A 143 -10.59 -1.22 5.50
CA PRO A 143 -10.78 -1.80 6.83
C PRO A 143 -10.12 -0.98 7.92
N ASP A 144 -9.25 -0.03 7.57
CA ASP A 144 -8.37 0.64 8.53
C ASP A 144 -9.04 1.80 9.25
N LYS A 145 -9.27 1.62 10.55
CA LYS A 145 -9.80 2.65 11.44
C LYS A 145 -8.86 3.84 11.55
N ASN A 146 -7.54 3.65 11.53
CA ASN A 146 -6.59 4.75 11.74
C ASN A 146 -6.59 5.71 10.54
N LEU A 147 -6.49 5.20 9.32
CA LEU A 147 -6.64 6.00 8.10
C LEU A 147 -8.01 6.69 8.05
N GLY A 148 -9.08 6.00 8.45
CA GLY A 148 -10.41 6.61 8.53
C GLY A 148 -10.52 7.75 9.57
N LEU A 149 -9.87 7.60 10.73
CA LEU A 149 -9.75 8.66 11.73
C LEU A 149 -8.92 9.85 11.21
N TYR A 150 -7.85 9.57 10.46
CA TYR A 150 -7.07 10.61 9.79
C TYR A 150 -7.92 11.38 8.78
N VAL A 151 -8.68 10.68 7.92
CA VAL A 151 -9.61 11.30 6.96
C VAL A 151 -10.64 12.20 7.65
N LYS A 152 -11.23 11.75 8.78
CA LYS A 152 -12.20 12.52 9.58
C LYS A 152 -11.66 13.87 10.07
N ARG A 153 -10.34 14.10 10.05
CA ARG A 153 -9.75 15.41 10.36
C ARG A 153 -10.06 16.45 9.28
N PHE A 154 -10.22 16.03 8.03
CA PHE A 154 -10.37 16.90 6.85
C PHE A 154 -11.78 16.95 6.28
N ILE A 155 -12.69 16.11 6.79
CA ILE A 155 -14.05 15.94 6.29
C ILE A 155 -14.98 15.97 7.50
N LYS A 156 -15.72 17.07 7.65
CA LYS A 156 -16.60 17.34 8.80
C LYS A 156 -18.08 17.26 8.43
N GLU A 157 -18.35 17.37 7.13
CA GLU A 157 -19.66 17.43 6.51
C GLU A 157 -20.24 16.05 6.14
N LYS A 158 -19.47 14.98 6.36
CA LYS A 158 -19.87 13.59 6.10
C LYS A 158 -19.74 12.74 7.36
N GLU A 159 -20.68 11.84 7.55
CA GLU A 159 -20.57 10.77 8.53
C GLU A 159 -19.70 9.65 7.97
N ILE A 160 -18.62 9.33 8.68
CA ILE A 160 -17.71 8.24 8.28
C ILE A 160 -17.77 7.15 9.34
N ILE A 161 -18.40 6.03 8.98
CA ILE A 161 -18.49 4.79 9.77
C ILE A 161 -17.21 4.01 9.54
N LEU A 162 -16.50 3.70 10.63
CA LEU A 162 -15.18 3.09 10.55
C LEU A 162 -15.25 1.60 10.85
N TRP A 163 -14.74 0.79 9.93
CA TRP A 163 -14.47 -0.61 10.21
C TRP A 163 -13.40 -0.72 11.32
N PRO A 164 -13.53 -1.65 12.28
CA PRO A 164 -12.62 -1.76 13.41
C PRO A 164 -11.31 -2.50 13.07
N GLY A 165 -10.81 -2.40 11.83
CA GLY A 165 -9.53 -2.99 11.43
C GLY A 165 -8.35 -2.04 11.66
N MET A 166 -7.14 -2.59 11.67
CA MET A 166 -5.91 -1.82 11.85
C MET A 166 -4.69 -2.58 11.32
N CYS A 167 -3.68 -1.85 10.85
CA CYS A 167 -2.42 -2.46 10.45
C CYS A 167 -1.58 -2.76 11.70
N PRO A 168 -1.22 -4.04 11.99
CA PRO A 168 -0.43 -4.35 13.18
C PRO A 168 0.95 -3.69 13.15
N THR A 169 1.59 -3.57 11.97
CA THR A 169 2.90 -2.92 11.83
C THR A 169 2.85 -1.45 12.25
N HIS A 170 1.83 -0.68 11.82
CA HIS A 170 1.72 0.74 12.18
C HIS A 170 1.05 0.98 13.53
N HIS A 171 0.03 0.20 13.88
CA HIS A 171 -0.74 0.38 15.11
C HIS A 171 0.01 -0.11 16.34
N ASN A 172 0.67 -1.28 16.26
CA ASN A 172 1.29 -1.92 17.42
C ASN A 172 2.77 -1.55 17.56
N ASN A 173 3.51 -1.42 16.46
CA ASN A 173 4.96 -1.31 16.51
C ASN A 173 5.47 0.13 16.39
N ILE A 174 4.59 1.10 16.11
CA ILE A 174 4.94 2.51 16.05
C ILE A 174 4.22 3.24 17.17
N LYS A 175 4.94 3.55 18.25
CA LYS A 175 4.41 4.23 19.43
C LYS A 175 4.94 5.66 19.54
N LYS A 176 4.10 6.54 20.11
CA LYS A 176 4.41 7.95 20.31
C LYS A 176 5.73 8.14 21.07
N ASP A 177 5.91 7.39 22.16
CA ASP A 177 7.09 7.53 23.02
C ASP A 177 8.39 7.13 22.31
N ASP A 178 8.34 6.15 21.40
CA ASP A 178 9.51 5.76 20.61
C ASP A 178 9.90 6.85 19.60
N ILE A 179 8.91 7.49 18.95
CA ILE A 179 9.16 8.64 18.07
C ILE A 179 9.73 9.81 18.86
N LEU A 180 9.19 10.11 20.03
CA LEU A 180 9.69 11.20 20.88
C LEU A 180 11.10 10.92 21.40
N ARG A 181 11.44 9.65 21.68
CA ARG A 181 12.82 9.26 22.01
C ARG A 181 13.76 9.53 20.84
N LEU A 182 13.41 9.09 19.62
CA LEU A 182 14.21 9.39 18.43
C LEU A 182 14.33 10.89 18.17
N LYS A 183 13.26 11.68 18.38
CA LYS A 183 13.30 13.13 18.22
C LYS A 183 14.19 13.81 19.27
N LYS A 184 14.30 13.25 20.47
CA LYS A 184 15.25 13.74 21.48
C LYS A 184 16.71 13.42 21.11
N GLU A 185 16.94 12.26 20.52
CA GLU A 185 18.26 11.83 20.02
C GLU A 185 18.67 12.59 18.75
N HIS A 186 17.69 12.94 17.91
CA HIS A 186 17.85 13.64 16.63
C HIS A 186 16.94 14.88 16.57
N PRO A 187 17.28 15.98 17.28
CA PRO A 187 16.42 17.16 17.41
C PRO A 187 16.06 17.83 16.08
N GLU A 188 16.94 17.76 15.09
CA GLU A 188 16.77 18.37 13.76
C GLU A 188 16.00 17.46 12.78
N ALA A 189 15.70 16.22 13.15
CA ALA A 189 15.05 15.27 12.25
C ALA A 189 13.58 15.62 12.01
N GLU A 190 13.14 15.66 10.75
CA GLU A 190 11.72 15.79 10.42
C GLU A 190 10.99 14.48 10.70
N ILE A 191 9.85 14.53 11.37
CA ILE A 191 9.02 13.38 11.70
C ILE A 191 7.99 13.16 10.59
N MET A 192 8.15 12.09 9.82
CA MET A 192 7.17 11.67 8.81
C MET A 192 6.52 10.37 9.24
N VAL A 193 5.19 10.30 9.28
CA VAL A 193 4.46 9.08 9.67
C VAL A 193 3.42 8.67 8.64
N HIS A 194 3.09 7.39 8.59
CA HIS A 194 2.03 6.88 7.73
C HIS A 194 0.65 7.12 8.39
N PRO A 195 -0.43 7.44 7.64
CA PRO A 195 -1.76 7.66 8.22
C PRO A 195 -2.42 6.39 8.81
N GLU A 196 -1.80 5.22 8.65
CA GLU A 196 -2.19 3.99 9.36
C GLU A 196 -1.71 3.97 10.83
N CYS A 197 -0.89 4.93 11.26
CA CYS A 197 -0.44 5.07 12.65
C CYS A 197 -1.58 5.52 13.56
N GLN A 198 -1.43 5.27 14.87
CA GLN A 198 -2.40 5.74 15.86
C GLN A 198 -2.53 7.28 15.86
N PRO A 199 -3.70 7.85 16.21
CA PRO A 199 -3.90 9.31 16.24
C PRO A 199 -2.84 10.07 17.04
N GLU A 200 -2.43 9.54 18.19
CA GLU A 200 -1.39 10.12 19.05
C GLU A 200 0.01 10.21 18.43
N VAL A 201 0.29 9.34 17.45
CA VAL A 201 1.52 9.36 16.63
C VAL A 201 1.36 10.39 15.51
N ILE A 202 0.20 10.42 14.88
CA ILE A 202 -0.15 11.42 13.85
C ILE A 202 -0.05 12.84 14.41
N ASP A 203 -0.49 13.06 15.66
CA ASP A 203 -0.53 14.37 16.30
C ASP A 203 0.85 14.99 16.58
N ILE A 204 1.91 14.19 16.61
CA ILE A 204 3.28 14.67 16.84
C ILE A 204 4.14 14.69 15.58
N ALA A 205 3.59 14.29 14.44
CA ALA A 205 4.33 14.24 13.18
C ALA A 205 4.39 15.62 12.51
N ASP A 206 5.53 15.94 11.90
CA ASP A 206 5.65 17.11 11.03
C ASP A 206 4.88 16.88 9.72
N TYR A 207 4.89 15.64 9.23
CA TYR A 207 4.23 15.26 8.00
C TYR A 207 3.55 13.89 8.07
N VAL A 208 2.40 13.78 7.40
CA VAL A 208 1.63 12.53 7.30
C VAL A 208 1.43 12.19 5.83
N PHE A 209 2.08 11.13 5.37
CA PHE A 209 2.15 10.80 3.93
C PHE A 209 2.00 9.31 3.66
N SER A 210 1.61 8.95 2.43
CA SER A 210 1.89 7.60 1.93
C SER A 210 3.40 7.40 1.78
N THR A 211 3.83 6.16 1.58
CA THR A 211 5.26 5.87 1.37
C THR A 211 5.87 6.61 0.18
N ASN A 212 5.15 6.76 -0.94
CA ASN A 212 5.64 7.60 -2.05
C ASN A 212 5.49 9.10 -1.77
N GLY A 213 4.54 9.53 -0.95
CA GLY A 213 4.52 10.91 -0.44
C GLY A 213 5.78 11.23 0.36
N MET A 214 6.21 10.32 1.25
CA MET A 214 7.48 10.44 1.99
C MET A 214 8.68 10.52 1.05
N VAL A 215 8.77 9.63 0.04
CA VAL A 215 9.87 9.66 -0.95
C VAL A 215 9.94 11.00 -1.67
N LYS A 216 8.80 11.54 -2.14
CA LYS A 216 8.75 12.84 -2.81
C LYS A 216 9.16 13.98 -1.89
N HIS A 217 8.66 13.97 -0.65
CA HIS A 217 8.98 14.99 0.35
C HIS A 217 10.47 15.00 0.65
N VAL A 218 11.07 13.83 0.93
CA VAL A 218 12.51 13.72 1.20
C VAL A 218 13.34 14.25 0.05
N ALA A 219 12.98 13.97 -1.21
CA ALA A 219 13.72 14.47 -2.37
C ALA A 219 13.70 16.01 -2.48
N GLN A 220 12.69 16.68 -1.91
CA GLN A 220 12.50 18.13 -1.99
C GLN A 220 12.89 18.87 -0.70
N SER A 221 12.88 18.18 0.44
CA SER A 221 13.20 18.76 1.74
C SER A 221 14.68 19.15 1.82
N LYS A 222 14.94 20.26 2.52
CA LYS A 222 16.31 20.70 2.86
C LYS A 222 16.87 20.00 4.11
N SER A 223 16.01 19.30 4.87
CA SER A 223 16.47 18.54 6.02
C SER A 223 17.38 17.40 5.60
N ARG A 224 18.33 17.09 6.49
CA ARG A 224 19.28 15.99 6.37
C ARG A 224 18.89 14.77 7.19
N GLU A 225 18.01 14.94 8.17
CA GLU A 225 17.65 13.90 9.13
C GLU A 225 16.13 13.69 9.12
N PHE A 226 15.70 12.44 9.13
CA PHE A 226 14.29 12.07 9.05
C PHE A 226 13.98 10.92 9.99
N ILE A 227 12.95 11.07 10.81
CA ILE A 227 12.35 9.97 11.57
C ILE A 227 11.19 9.42 10.74
N VAL A 228 11.27 8.13 10.42
CA VAL A 228 10.39 7.45 9.46
C VAL A 228 9.43 6.51 10.19
N GLY A 229 8.24 7.01 10.50
CA GLY A 229 7.14 6.29 11.13
C GLY A 229 6.33 5.46 10.13
N THR A 230 6.96 4.48 9.51
CA THR A 230 6.32 3.45 8.69
C THR A 230 7.15 2.16 8.73
N GLU A 231 6.88 1.21 7.83
CA GLU A 231 7.67 -0.03 7.73
C GLU A 231 9.13 0.26 7.31
N GLU A 232 10.09 -0.38 7.98
CA GLU A 232 11.53 -0.06 7.86
C GLU A 232 12.14 -0.23 6.46
N GLY A 233 11.54 -1.07 5.60
CA GLY A 233 12.00 -1.31 4.24
C GLY A 233 11.97 -0.05 3.37
N LEU A 234 11.15 0.96 3.74
CA LEU A 234 11.16 2.24 3.06
C LEU A 234 12.51 2.97 3.24
N CYS A 235 13.16 2.85 4.40
CA CYS A 235 14.43 3.53 4.68
C CYS A 235 15.53 3.13 3.71
N TYR A 236 15.53 1.88 3.23
CA TYR A 236 16.47 1.44 2.20
C TYR A 236 16.33 2.27 0.92
N ARG A 237 15.11 2.42 0.42
CA ARG A 237 14.83 3.24 -0.77
C ARG A 237 15.22 4.71 -0.55
N LEU A 238 14.83 5.26 0.60
CA LEU A 238 15.12 6.65 0.94
C LEU A 238 16.63 6.92 0.96
N LYS A 239 17.43 6.05 1.59
CA LYS A 239 18.90 6.16 1.64
C LYS A 239 19.54 5.96 0.28
N ARG A 240 19.06 5.02 -0.53
CA ARG A 240 19.55 4.78 -1.89
C ARG A 240 19.33 5.99 -2.81
N GLU A 241 18.17 6.63 -2.70
CA GLU A 241 17.81 7.80 -3.53
C GLU A 241 18.38 9.12 -2.96
N ASN A 242 18.77 9.15 -1.69
CA ASN A 242 19.28 10.34 -0.99
C ASN A 242 20.46 9.96 -0.08
N PRO A 243 21.66 9.66 -0.64
CA PRO A 243 22.78 9.11 0.12
C PRO A 243 23.31 10.04 1.21
N ASP A 244 23.18 11.36 1.03
CA ASP A 244 23.65 12.39 1.96
C ASP A 244 22.69 12.68 3.12
N LYS A 245 21.56 11.95 3.20
CA LYS A 245 20.53 12.09 4.24
C LYS A 245 20.49 10.88 5.15
N GLU A 246 20.08 11.08 6.39
CA GLU A 246 19.97 10.06 7.42
C GLU A 246 18.51 9.76 7.74
N PHE A 247 18.21 8.48 7.95
CA PHE A 247 16.86 7.95 8.12
C PHE A 247 16.81 7.06 9.35
N TYR A 248 15.97 7.42 10.31
CA TYR A 248 15.78 6.73 11.57
C TYR A 248 14.42 6.03 11.58
N SER A 249 14.41 4.70 11.47
CA SER A 249 13.20 3.89 11.62
C SER A 249 13.03 3.41 13.06
N LEU A 250 11.81 2.98 13.38
CA LEU A 250 11.53 2.35 14.67
C LEU A 250 11.93 0.86 14.65
N PRO A 251 12.61 0.35 15.68
CA PRO A 251 12.90 -1.07 15.81
C PRO A 251 11.62 -1.91 15.71
N ASN A 252 11.65 -3.01 14.96
CA ASN A 252 10.53 -3.94 14.76
C ASN A 252 9.32 -3.38 13.98
N SER A 253 9.47 -2.26 13.28
CA SER A 253 8.49 -1.79 12.28
C SER A 253 8.53 -2.64 11.00
N ILE A 254 8.48 -3.97 11.14
CA ILE A 254 8.62 -4.94 10.05
C ILE A 254 7.27 -5.53 9.71
N CYS A 255 6.94 -5.55 8.41
CA CYS A 255 5.82 -6.34 7.91
C CYS A 255 6.33 -7.74 7.50
N HIS A 256 6.16 -8.74 8.37
CA HIS A 256 6.65 -10.10 8.11
C HIS A 256 6.10 -10.69 6.81
N ASP A 257 4.85 -10.38 6.45
CA ASP A 257 4.26 -10.83 5.20
C ASP A 257 4.93 -10.24 3.96
N MET A 258 5.33 -8.97 3.99
CA MET A 258 6.10 -8.37 2.90
C MET A 258 7.44 -9.09 2.72
N LYS A 259 8.09 -9.51 3.83
CA LYS A 259 9.38 -10.20 3.81
C LYS A 259 9.31 -11.69 3.43
N LYS A 260 8.11 -12.25 3.24
CA LYS A 260 7.95 -13.62 2.71
C LYS A 260 8.44 -13.73 1.26
N ILE A 261 8.43 -12.63 0.52
CA ILE A 261 8.98 -12.55 -0.83
C ILE A 261 10.50 -12.46 -0.74
N THR A 262 11.18 -13.51 -1.21
CA THR A 262 12.64 -13.60 -1.23
C THR A 262 13.17 -13.66 -2.65
N ILE A 263 14.44 -13.32 -2.83
CA ILE A 263 15.06 -13.30 -4.15
C ILE A 263 15.04 -14.65 -4.85
N ASP A 264 15.19 -15.74 -4.08
CA ASP A 264 15.11 -17.10 -4.61
C ASP A 264 13.73 -17.43 -5.15
N LYS A 265 12.67 -16.97 -4.46
CA LYS A 265 11.29 -17.12 -4.94
C LYS A 265 11.05 -16.31 -6.20
N VAL A 266 11.56 -15.08 -6.28
CA VAL A 266 11.47 -14.24 -7.49
C VAL A 266 12.19 -14.89 -8.67
N ILE A 267 13.40 -15.39 -8.47
CA ILE A 267 14.16 -16.12 -9.50
C ILE A 267 13.39 -17.36 -9.96
N LYS A 268 12.89 -18.16 -9.01
CA LYS A 268 12.09 -19.35 -9.32
C LYS A 268 10.85 -18.97 -10.13
N SER A 269 10.13 -17.93 -9.74
CA SER A 269 8.97 -17.42 -10.46
C SER A 269 9.29 -16.94 -11.88
N LEU A 270 10.45 -16.32 -12.11
CA LEU A 270 10.90 -15.96 -13.46
C LEU A 270 11.27 -17.19 -14.30
N GLU A 271 11.87 -18.20 -13.70
CA GLU A 271 12.25 -19.44 -14.38
C GLU A 271 11.01 -20.24 -14.79
N THR A 272 10.06 -20.42 -13.87
CA THR A 272 8.88 -21.30 -14.03
C THR A 272 7.62 -20.60 -14.50
N LEU A 273 7.54 -19.27 -14.38
CA LEU A 273 6.32 -18.47 -14.61
C LEU A 273 5.15 -18.85 -13.68
N GLU A 274 5.47 -19.22 -12.44
CA GLU A 274 4.54 -19.68 -11.41
C GLU A 274 4.90 -19.08 -10.03
N PRO A 275 3.95 -18.98 -9.09
CA PRO A 275 2.54 -19.31 -9.24
C PRO A 275 1.76 -18.17 -9.92
N LYS A 276 0.96 -18.53 -10.92
CA LYS A 276 0.04 -17.59 -11.58
C LYS A 276 -1.10 -17.20 -10.65
N LEU A 277 -1.40 -15.91 -10.62
CA LEU A 277 -2.55 -15.39 -9.91
C LEU A 277 -3.79 -15.46 -10.79
N GLU A 278 -4.76 -16.27 -10.35
CA GLU A 278 -6.06 -16.41 -11.00
C GLU A 278 -7.15 -15.82 -10.11
N LEU A 279 -8.11 -15.14 -10.74
CA LEU A 279 -9.27 -14.56 -10.07
C LEU A 279 -10.54 -14.89 -10.86
N PRO A 280 -11.68 -15.15 -10.19
CA PRO A 280 -12.93 -15.38 -10.87
C PRO A 280 -13.32 -14.21 -11.79
N PRO A 281 -13.77 -14.45 -13.05
CA PRO A 281 -14.08 -13.38 -14.00
C PRO A 281 -15.13 -12.38 -13.50
N ASN A 282 -16.09 -12.85 -12.70
CA ASN A 282 -17.11 -12.00 -12.07
C ASN A 282 -16.50 -11.05 -11.02
N VAL A 283 -15.53 -11.53 -10.23
CA VAL A 283 -14.80 -10.72 -9.23
C VAL A 283 -13.97 -9.66 -9.93
N ILE A 284 -13.22 -10.04 -10.97
CA ILE A 284 -12.46 -9.09 -11.81
C ILE A 284 -13.38 -7.98 -12.33
N LYS A 285 -14.49 -8.35 -12.97
CA LYS A 285 -15.44 -7.39 -13.57
C LYS A 285 -15.97 -6.40 -12.54
N LYS A 286 -16.37 -6.88 -11.36
CA LYS A 286 -16.95 -6.06 -10.30
C LYS A 286 -15.90 -5.18 -9.60
N ALA A 287 -14.76 -5.75 -9.20
CA ALA A 287 -13.69 -5.04 -8.49
C ALA A 287 -12.95 -4.03 -9.38
N LYS A 288 -12.99 -4.17 -10.71
CA LYS A 288 -12.37 -3.23 -11.64
C LYS A 288 -12.99 -1.84 -11.57
N LYS A 289 -14.31 -1.73 -11.36
CA LYS A 289 -15.02 -0.45 -11.29
C LYS A 289 -14.50 0.46 -10.15
N PRO A 290 -14.50 0.03 -8.88
CA PRO A 290 -14.03 0.88 -7.78
C PRO A 290 -12.53 1.20 -7.87
N LEU A 291 -11.69 0.27 -8.36
CA LEU A 291 -10.26 0.54 -8.61
C LEU A 291 -10.04 1.55 -9.73
N THR A 292 -10.82 1.49 -10.83
CA THR A 292 -10.69 2.44 -11.94
C THR A 292 -11.07 3.84 -11.49
N ARG A 293 -12.19 3.99 -10.77
CA ARG A 293 -12.63 5.27 -10.21
C ARG A 293 -11.58 5.87 -9.27
N MET A 294 -10.94 5.07 -8.44
CA MET A 294 -9.82 5.49 -7.60
C MET A 294 -8.68 6.09 -8.42
N MET A 295 -8.29 5.43 -9.52
CA MET A 295 -7.19 5.88 -10.38
C MET A 295 -7.51 7.19 -11.11
N GLU A 296 -8.76 7.37 -11.56
CA GLU A 296 -9.24 8.59 -12.21
C GLU A 296 -9.16 9.81 -11.30
N ILE A 297 -9.43 9.63 -10.00
CA ILE A 297 -9.31 10.70 -8.98
C ILE A 297 -7.84 11.11 -8.77
N GLY A 298 -6.91 10.17 -8.90
CA GLY A 298 -5.47 10.41 -8.76
C GLY A 298 -5.02 10.68 -7.33
N ARG A 299 -3.76 11.13 -7.18
CA ARG A 299 -3.15 11.42 -5.87
C ARG A 299 -3.69 12.70 -5.23
N GLY A 300 -3.61 12.77 -3.91
CA GLY A 300 -3.94 13.94 -3.10
C GLY A 300 -2.89 14.28 -2.03
N ASP A 301 -1.78 13.55 -2.01
CA ASP A 301 -0.59 13.79 -1.17
C ASP A 301 0.60 14.36 -1.97
#